data_AF-A0A797I5J5-F1
#
_entry.id   AF-A0A797I5J5-F1
#
_cell.length_a   1.000
_cell.length_b   1.000
_cell.length_c   1.000
_cell.angle_alpha   90.00
_cell.angle_beta   90.00
_cell.angle_gamma   90.00
#
_symmetry.space_group_name_H-M   'P 1'
#
loop_
_entity.id
_entity.type
_entity.pdbx_description
1 polymer ?
#
loop_
_entity_poly.entity_id
_entity_poly.type
_entity_poly.pdbx_seq_one_letter_code
_entity_poly.pdbx_strand_id
1 'polypeptide(L)' 'DIQFTAAINDDDSADVLFELPLRERVRVTRRDDGTLMTEHLPEPKSRIPQDGDWSHILEDVTWNIVTG' A
#
# COMPACT_ATOMS: atom_id res chain seq x y z
N ASP A 1 -10.81 -6.42 -2.26
CA ASP A 1 -9.79 -6.50 -1.20
C ASP A 1 -8.46 -6.94 -1.76
N ILE A 2 -7.39 -6.79 -0.99
CA ILE A 2 -6.10 -7.42 -1.29
C ILE A 2 -6.21 -8.88 -0.87
N GLN A 3 -5.80 -9.80 -1.73
CA GLN A 3 -5.78 -11.23 -1.43
C GLN A 3 -4.35 -11.75 -1.39
N PHE A 4 -4.15 -12.78 -0.57
CA PHE A 4 -2.85 -13.39 -0.37
C PHE A 4 -3.05 -14.90 -0.42
N THR A 5 -2.19 -15.57 -1.18
CA THR A 5 -2.13 -17.02 -1.22
C THR A 5 -0.70 -17.44 -0.92
N ALA A 6 -0.52 -18.34 0.04
CA ALA A 6 0.77 -18.91 0.36
C ALA A 6 0.82 -20.38 -0.07
N ALA A 7 1.87 -20.75 -0.80
CA ALA A 7 2.23 -22.12 -1.09
C ALA A 7 3.43 -22.47 -0.20
N ILE A 8 3.23 -23.37 0.76
CA ILE A 8 4.30 -23.83 1.64
C ILE A 8 5.12 -24.87 0.88
N ASN A 9 6.43 -24.66 0.80
CA ASN A 9 7.32 -25.51 0.04
C ASN A 9 8.01 -26.52 0.97
N ASP A 10 8.56 -26.04 2.07
CA ASP A 10 9.16 -26.84 3.16
C ASP A 10 9.10 -26.07 4.49
N ASP A 11 9.72 -26.63 5.53
CA ASP A 11 9.71 -26.07 6.89
C ASP A 11 10.37 -24.68 6.99
N ASP A 12 11.23 -24.34 6.02
CA ASP A 12 12.02 -23.11 6.00
C ASP A 12 11.59 -22.11 4.91
N SER A 13 10.67 -22.50 4.01
CA SER A 13 10.31 -21.67 2.84
C SER A 13 8.85 -21.77 2.39
N ALA A 14 8.35 -20.65 1.89
CA ALA A 14 7.02 -20.54 1.27
C ALA A 14 7.01 -19.47 0.18
N ASP A 15 6.29 -19.75 -0.90
CA ASP A 15 5.99 -18.77 -1.94
C ASP A 15 4.71 -18.02 -1.59
N VAL A 16 4.74 -16.69 -1.70
CA VAL A 16 3.59 -15.83 -1.40
C VAL A 16 3.16 -15.08 -2.66
N LEU A 17 1.93 -15.32 -3.09
CA LEU A 17 1.26 -14.58 -4.16
C LEU A 17 0.39 -13.47 -3.57
N PHE A 18 0.64 -12.26 -4.04
CA PHE A 18 -0.14 -11.06 -3.71
C PHE A 18 -1.04 -10.71 -4.88
N GLU A 19 -2.34 -10.65 -4.64
CA GLU A 19 -3.32 -10.18 -5.61
C GLU A 19 -3.84 -8.81 -5.18
N LEU A 20 -3.43 -7.78 -5.90
CA LEU A 20 -3.78 -6.39 -5.63
C LEU A 20 -4.82 -5.91 -6.64
N PRO A 21 -5.99 -5.41 -6.20
CA PRO A 21 -6.92 -4.79 -7.11
C PRO A 21 -6.31 -3.49 -7.64
N LEU A 22 -6.18 -3.39 -8.97
CA LEU A 22 -5.74 -2.15 -9.62
C LEU A 22 -6.80 -1.06 -9.40
N ARG A 23 -6.34 0.12 -8.97
CA ARG A 23 -7.20 1.28 -8.75
C ARG A 23 -6.58 2.49 -9.43
N GLU A 24 -7.39 3.19 -10.20
CA GLU A 24 -6.97 4.44 -10.83
C GLU A 24 -7.38 5.64 -9.98
N ARG A 25 -6.56 6.69 -9.99
CA ARG A 25 -6.89 7.94 -9.32
C ARG A 25 -7.65 8.84 -10.27
N VAL A 26 -8.90 9.14 -9.96
CA VAL A 26 -9.74 10.02 -10.79
C VAL A 26 -10.21 11.21 -9.96
N ARG A 27 -10.03 12.41 -10.50
CA ARG A 27 -10.64 13.64 -9.95
C ARG A 27 -12.00 13.82 -10.59
N VAL A 28 -13.03 13.93 -9.76
CA VAL A 28 -14.38 14.27 -10.20
C VAL A 28 -14.66 15.73 -9.82
N THR A 29 -15.02 16.54 -10.81
CA THR A 29 -15.37 17.95 -10.61
C THR A 29 -16.79 18.18 -11.09
N ARG A 30 -17.61 18.80 -10.25
CA ARG A 30 -18.94 19.27 -10.64
C ARG A 30 -18.80 20.67 -11.23
N ARG A 31 -19.32 20.86 -12.45
CA ARG A 31 -19.35 22.16 -13.13
C ARG A 31 -20.60 22.96 -12.72
N ASP A 32 -20.59 24.25 -13.06
CA ASP A 32 -21.68 25.18 -12.73
C ASP A 32 -23.00 24.83 -13.43
N ASP A 33 -22.94 24.18 -14.60
CA ASP A 33 -24.09 23.63 -15.33
C ASP A 33 -24.65 22.33 -14.71
N GLY A 34 -24.06 21.88 -13.61
CA GLY A 34 -24.46 20.66 -12.89
C GLY A 34 -23.87 19.37 -13.45
N THR A 35 -23.11 19.42 -14.56
CA THR A 35 -22.46 18.24 -15.15
C THR A 35 -21.24 17.79 -14.34
N LEU A 36 -20.93 16.50 -14.42
CA LEU A 36 -19.72 15.93 -13.82
C LEU A 36 -18.64 15.78 -14.89
N MET A 37 -17.43 16.23 -14.57
CA MET A 37 -16.22 16.03 -15.36
C MET A 37 -15.24 15.16 -14.59
N THR A 38 -14.60 14.23 -15.28
CA THR A 38 -13.62 13.31 -14.73
C THR A 38 -12.26 13.51 -15.38
N GLU A 39 -11.21 13.50 -14.58
CA GLU A 39 -9.80 13.58 -15.00
C GLU A 39 -9.01 12.44 -14.35
N HIS A 40 -8.28 11.67 -15.15
CA HIS A 40 -7.35 10.65 -14.62
C HIS A 40 -6.08 11.34 -14.14
N LEU A 41 -5.73 11.10 -12.88
CA LEU A 41 -4.54 11.62 -12.26
C LEU A 41 -3.46 10.54 -12.22
N PRO A 42 -2.17 10.90 -12.35
CA PRO A 42 -1.08 9.95 -12.18
C PRO A 42 -1.07 9.38 -10.76
N GLU A 43 -0.32 8.31 -10.51
CA GLU A 43 -0.13 7.82 -9.15
C GLU A 43 0.51 8.90 -8.24
N PRO A 44 0.15 8.96 -6.95
CA PRO A 44 0.86 9.80 -6.00
C PRO A 44 2.33 9.37 -5.95
N LYS A 45 3.24 10.35 -5.77
CA LYS A 45 4.63 10.01 -5.45
C LYS A 45 4.66 9.20 -4.15
N SER A 46 5.46 8.15 -4.14
CA SER A 46 5.71 7.36 -2.93
C SER A 46 6.16 8.28 -1.79
N ARG A 47 5.59 8.09 -0.60
CA ARG A 47 6.02 8.77 0.62
C ARG A 47 7.23 8.09 1.26
N ILE A 48 7.70 6.98 0.70
CA ILE A 48 8.89 6.27 1.19
C ILE A 48 10.11 7.16 0.94
N PRO A 49 10.92 7.44 1.98
CA PRO A 49 12.16 8.20 1.84
C PRO A 49 13.07 7.53 0.80
N GLN A 50 13.50 8.30 -0.20
CA GLN A 50 14.30 7.78 -1.33
C GLN A 50 15.72 7.37 -0.91
N ASP A 51 16.16 7.84 0.25
CA ASP A 51 17.39 7.54 0.96
C ASP A 51 17.32 6.22 1.76
N GLY A 52 16.18 5.54 1.75
CA GLY A 52 16.02 4.24 2.42
C GLY A 52 15.92 4.33 3.94
N ASP A 53 15.71 5.54 4.48
CA ASP A 53 15.51 5.74 5.91
C ASP A 53 14.06 5.41 6.31
N TRP A 54 13.83 4.14 6.66
CA TRP A 54 12.54 3.65 7.12
C TRP A 54 12.16 4.09 8.54
N SER A 55 13.09 4.72 9.27
CA SER A 55 12.89 5.10 10.68
C SER A 55 11.80 6.16 10.87
N HIS A 56 11.45 6.90 9.81
CA HIS A 56 10.37 7.89 9.83
C HIS A 56 8.96 7.29 9.57
N ILE A 57 8.89 6.03 9.13
CA ILE A 57 7.63 5.35 8.78
C ILE A 57 7.24 4.30 9.82
N LEU A 58 8.22 3.61 10.38
CA LEU A 58 8.00 2.61 11.42
C LEU A 58 8.14 3.31 12.78
N GLU A 59 7.02 3.64 13.42
CA GLU A 59 7.04 3.85 14.87
C GLU A 59 7.54 2.55 15.49
N ASP A 60 8.64 2.65 16.24
CA ASP A 60 9.32 1.51 16.83
C ASP A 60 8.36 0.70 17.70
N VAL A 61 7.78 -0.36 17.13
CA VAL A 61 7.07 -1.41 17.88
C VAL A 61 8.15 -2.40 18.32
N THR A 62 9.16 -1.92 19.04
CA THR A 62 10.12 -2.77 19.71
C THR A 62 9.32 -3.64 20.67
N TRP A 63 9.30 -4.93 20.35
CA TRP A 63 8.80 -6.00 21.21
C TRP A 63 9.48 -5.84 22.57
N ASN A 64 8.75 -5.28 23.54
CA ASN A 64 9.17 -5.30 24.94
C ASN A 64 9.24 -6.76 25.34
N ILE A 65 10.43 -7.37 25.24
CA ILE A 65 10.72 -8.63 25.89
C ILE A 65 10.64 -8.32 27.38
N VAL A 66 9.51 -8.65 27.99
CA VAL A 66 9.40 -8.71 29.45
C VAL A 66 10.28 -9.87 29.88
N THR A 67 11.52 -9.58 30.26
CA THR A 67 12.31 -10.52 31.06
C THR A 67 11.72 -10.54 32.46
N GLY A 68 11.00 -11.61 32.78
CA GLY A 68 10.65 -11.99 34.14
C GLY A 68 11.82 -12.63 34.87
#